data_AF-A0A822GJU0-F1
#
_entry.id   AF-A0A822GJU0-F1
#
_cell.length_a   1.000
_cell.length_b   1.000
_cell.length_c   1.000
_cell.angle_alpha   90.00
_cell.angle_beta   90.00
_cell.angle_gamma   90.00
#
_symmetry.space_group_name_H-M   'P 1'
#
loop_
_entity.id
_entity.type
_entity.pdbx_description
1 polymer ?
#
loop_
_entity_poly.entity_id
_entity_poly.type
_entity_poly.pdbx_seq_one_letter_code
_entity_poly.pdbx_strand_id
1 'polypeptide(L)'
;PVYEHGEYILKLLPPSGWSFEPSQFELNIDGEADPCTLNHGLNFVFKGFGLAGRVISAGSTSGIGGGPAGVTLTLFQDGKKLNETKSKADGT
;
A
#
# COMPACT_ATOMS: atom_id res chain seq x y z
N PRO A 1 5.94 -12.33 21.06
CA PRO A 1 7.04 -12.34 22.04
C PRO A 1 8.37 -12.71 21.36
N VAL A 2 9.42 -11.92 21.59
CA VAL A 2 10.80 -12.18 21.11
C VAL A 2 11.54 -12.86 22.26
N TYR A 3 12.16 -14.01 22.00
CA TYR A 3 12.78 -14.85 23.04
C TYR A 3 14.30 -14.95 22.91
N GLU A 4 14.87 -14.45 21.81
CA GLU A 4 16.31 -14.45 21.55
C GLU A 4 16.77 -13.03 21.23
N HIS A 5 18.00 -12.71 21.61
CA HIS A 5 18.65 -11.44 21.27
C HIS A 5 19.19 -11.51 19.83
N GLY A 6 19.18 -10.38 19.13
CA GLY A 6 19.69 -10.32 17.76
C GLY A 6 19.04 -9.25 16.90
N GLU A 7 19.34 -9.31 15.60
CA GLU A 7 18.83 -8.39 14.59
C GLU A 7 17.56 -8.95 13.94
N TYR A 8 16.50 -8.14 13.95
CA TYR A 8 15.19 -8.50 13.43
C TYR A 8 14.65 -7.42 12.50
N ILE A 9 13.87 -7.85 11.50
CA ILE A 9 13.06 -6.95 10.69
C ILE A 9 11.59 -7.24 11.00
N LEU A 10 10.93 -6.28 11.66
CA LEU A 10 9.49 -6.34 11.90
C LEU A 10 8.77 -5.66 10.74
N LYS A 11 7.95 -6.42 10.01
CA LYS A 11 7.22 -5.95 8.83
C LYS A 11 5.75 -6.34 8.91
N LEU A 12 4.88 -5.45 8.43
CA LEU A 12 3.47 -5.75 8.23
C LEU A 12 3.22 -6.42 6.87
N LEU A 13 2.25 -7.34 6.84
CA LEU A 13 1.64 -7.85 5.62
C LEU A 13 0.23 -7.26 5.48
N PRO A 14 0.10 -6.03 4.94
CA PRO A 14 -1.19 -5.38 4.84
C PRO A 14 -2.02 -5.96 3.68
N PRO A 15 -3.35 -5.71 3.66
CA PRO A 15 -4.16 -6.00 2.49
C PRO A 15 -3.61 -5.31 1.23
N SER A 16 -3.91 -5.88 0.06
CA SER A 16 -3.44 -5.31 -1.21
C SER A 16 -3.88 -3.85 -1.37
N GLY A 17 -2.96 -3.00 -1.81
CA GLY A 17 -3.16 -1.56 -1.99
C GLY A 17 -3.02 -0.72 -0.72
N TRP A 18 -2.93 -1.31 0.48
CA TRP A 18 -2.78 -0.53 1.71
C TRP A 18 -1.33 -0.09 1.94
N SER A 19 -1.16 1.12 2.47
CA SER A 19 0.13 1.72 2.76
C SER A 19 0.25 2.08 4.24
N PHE A 20 1.41 1.76 4.81
CA PHE A 20 1.79 2.06 6.19
C PHE A 20 3.19 2.68 6.21
N GLU A 21 3.43 3.58 7.16
CA GLU A 21 4.75 4.19 7.38
C GLU A 21 5.14 4.11 8.88
N PRO A 22 6.37 3.66 9.19
CA PRO A 22 7.31 3.03 8.26
C PRO A 22 6.75 1.68 7.75
N SER A 23 7.28 1.15 6.65
CA SER A 23 6.84 -0.16 6.13
C SER A 23 7.44 -1.34 6.90
N GLN A 24 8.54 -1.10 7.63
CA GLN A 24 9.21 -2.04 8.50
C GLN A 24 9.99 -1.30 9.61
N PHE A 25 10.31 -2.00 10.69
CA PHE A 25 11.29 -1.59 11.69
C PHE A 25 12.46 -2.56 11.69
N GLU A 26 13.67 -2.03 11.67
CA GLU A 26 14.89 -2.79 11.97
C GLU A 26 15.13 -2.68 13.47
N LEU A 27 15.21 -3.82 14.15
CA LEU A 27 15.29 -3.92 15.60
C LEU A 27 16.55 -4.70 15.96
N ASN A 28 17.40 -4.10 16.77
CA ASN A 28 18.49 -4.80 17.44
C ASN A 28 18.07 -5.02 18.89
N ILE A 29 17.76 -6.26 19.25
CA ILE A 29 17.32 -6.64 20.60
C ILE A 29 18.54 -7.08 21.40
N ASP A 30 19.00 -6.22 22.30
CA ASP A 30 20.20 -6.43 23.12
C ASP A 30 19.91 -6.78 24.59
N GLY A 31 18.68 -6.54 25.06
CA GLY A 31 18.26 -6.80 26.42
C GLY A 31 18.59 -5.69 27.42
N GLU A 32 19.12 -4.54 26.97
CA GLU A 32 19.53 -3.42 27.81
C GLU A 32 18.94 -2.08 27.36
N ALA A 33 19.16 -1.70 26.10
CA ALA A 33 18.84 -0.38 25.55
C ALA A 33 17.91 -0.44 24.32
N ASP A 34 17.43 -1.63 23.95
CA ASP A 34 16.55 -1.81 22.82
C ASP A 34 15.09 -1.34 23.08
N PRO A 35 14.31 -1.04 22.02
CA PRO A 35 12.93 -0.57 22.16
C PRO A 35 11.99 -1.53 22.90
N CYS A 36 12.23 -2.85 22.83
CA CYS A 36 11.40 -3.82 23.53
C CYS A 36 11.71 -3.82 25.03
N THR A 37 12.99 -3.77 25.41
CA THR A 37 13.45 -3.67 26.80
C THR A 37 12.98 -2.37 27.46
N LEU A 38 13.02 -1.26 26.73
CA LEU A 38 12.55 0.04 27.20
C LEU A 38 11.02 0.24 27.10
N ASN A 39 10.29 -0.80 26.69
CA ASN A 39 8.83 -0.78 26.55
C ASN A 39 8.31 0.34 25.62
N HIS A 40 9.09 0.67 24.60
CA HIS A 40 8.74 1.66 23.59
C HIS A 40 7.75 1.09 22.58
N GLY A 41 6.69 1.85 22.27
CA GLY A 41 5.71 1.47 21.27
C GLY A 41 6.24 1.65 19.85
N LEU A 42 6.17 0.60 19.04
CA LEU A 42 6.42 0.65 17.60
C LEU A 42 5.09 0.84 16.86
N ASN A 43 4.95 1.98 16.17
CA ASN A 43 3.69 2.35 15.53
C ASN A 43 3.83 2.31 14.00
N PHE A 44 3.09 1.42 13.36
CA PHE A 44 2.85 1.47 11.93
C PHE A 44 1.67 2.38 11.64
N VAL A 45 1.90 3.51 10.98
CA VAL A 45 0.85 4.50 10.72
C VAL A 45 0.22 4.21 9.37
N PHE A 46 -1.07 3.89 9.36
CA PHE A 46 -1.84 3.76 8.12
C PHE A 46 -1.86 5.10 7.38
N LYS A 47 -1.42 5.09 6.12
CA LYS A 47 -1.40 6.29 5.27
C LYS A 47 -2.55 6.34 4.29
N GLY A 48 -3.08 5.19 3.91
CA GLY A 48 -4.18 5.10 2.96
C GLY A 48 -4.15 3.80 2.18
N PHE A 49 -5.02 3.74 1.18
CA PHE A 49 -5.17 2.59 0.31
C PHE A 49 -5.26 3.04 -1.15
N GLY A 50 -4.71 2.23 -2.05
CA GLY A 50 -4.85 2.38 -3.48
C GLY A 50 -6.21 1.88 -3.95
N LEU A 51 -6.82 2.63 -4.86
CA LEU A 51 -7.96 2.18 -5.63
C LEU A 51 -7.45 1.54 -6.92
N ALA A 52 -7.85 0.30 -7.18
CA ALA A 52 -7.50 -0.42 -8.40
C ALA A 52 -8.78 -0.85 -9.13
N GLY A 53 -8.73 -0.84 -10.45
CA GLY A 53 -9.84 -1.22 -11.30
C GLY A 53 -9.39 -1.34 -12.75
N ARG A 54 -10.34 -1.65 -13.63
CA ARG A 54 -10.11 -1.77 -15.07
C ARG A 54 -11.15 -0.96 -15.82
N VAL A 55 -10.72 -0.14 -16.75
CA VAL A 55 -11.61 0.60 -17.65
C VAL A 55 -12.15 -0.34 -18.72
N ILE A 56 -13.46 -0.29 -18.95
CA ILE A 56 -14.15 -1.07 -19.97
C ILE A 56 -15.06 -0.17 -20.81
N SER A 57 -15.21 -0.50 -22.10
CA SER A 57 -16.14 0.19 -22.99
C SER A 57 -17.54 -0.42 -22.88
N ALA A 58 -18.57 0.42 -22.90
CA ALA A 58 -19.96 -0.03 -22.88
C ALA A 58 -20.24 -0.93 -24.09
N GLY A 59 -20.92 -2.07 -23.87
CA GLY A 59 -21.21 -3.05 -24.91
C GLY A 59 -20.10 -4.07 -25.20
N SER A 60 -18.91 -3.93 -24.58
CA SER A 60 -17.88 -4.97 -24.60
C SER A 60 -18.29 -6.11 -23.65
N THR A 61 -18.98 -7.12 -24.17
CA THR A 61 -19.60 -8.21 -23.38
C THR A 61 -18.66 -9.37 -23.04
N SER A 62 -17.36 -9.27 -23.26
CA SER A 62 -16.45 -10.36 -22.91
C SER A 62 -15.08 -9.82 -22.55
N GLY A 63 -14.51 -10.29 -21.44
CA GLY A 63 -13.16 -9.98 -20.96
C GLY A 63 -12.03 -10.44 -21.88
N ILE A 64 -12.32 -10.61 -23.17
CA ILE A 64 -11.46 -11.07 -24.26
C ILE A 64 -10.92 -9.87 -25.08
N GLY A 65 -11.53 -8.69 -24.97
CA GLY A 65 -10.99 -7.43 -25.51
C GLY A 65 -10.22 -6.66 -24.44
N GLY A 66 -9.03 -6.15 -24.79
CA GLY A 66 -8.30 -5.18 -23.95
C GLY A 66 -9.19 -3.98 -23.62
N GLY A 67 -9.05 -3.42 -22.41
CA GLY A 67 -9.73 -2.16 -22.07
C GLY A 67 -9.12 -0.99 -22.86
N PRO A 68 -9.82 0.15 -22.96
CA PRO A 68 -9.31 1.28 -23.71
C PRO A 68 -8.04 1.82 -23.06
N ALA A 69 -6.97 1.95 -23.85
CA ALA A 69 -5.71 2.53 -23.44
C ALA A 69 -5.74 4.05 -23.50
N GLY A 70 -4.96 4.70 -22.64
CA GLY A 70 -4.75 6.14 -22.71
C GLY A 70 -5.88 7.00 -22.13
N VAL A 71 -6.88 6.38 -21.49
CA VAL A 71 -7.95 7.10 -20.80
C VAL A 71 -7.37 7.73 -19.54
N THR A 72 -7.45 9.05 -19.41
CA THR A 72 -7.04 9.77 -18.21
C THR A 72 -8.13 9.67 -17.16
N LEU A 73 -7.79 9.20 -15.97
CA LEU A 73 -8.65 9.17 -14.80
C LEU A 73 -8.13 10.16 -13.76
N THR A 74 -8.98 11.02 -13.25
CA THR A 74 -8.62 12.01 -12.24
C THR A 74 -9.48 11.81 -11.00
N LEU A 75 -8.83 11.69 -9.84
CA LEU A 75 -9.50 11.57 -8.55
C LEU A 75 -9.71 12.97 -7.96
N PHE A 76 -10.93 13.27 -7.56
CA PHE A 76 -11.31 14.52 -6.91
C PHE A 76 -11.88 14.27 -5.51
N GLN A 77 -11.67 15.22 -4.62
CA GLN A 77 -12.35 15.34 -3.33
C GLN A 77 -12.78 16.79 -3.15
N ASP A 78 -14.07 17.03 -2.92
CA ASP A 78 -14.64 18.36 -2.68
C ASP A 78 -14.22 19.39 -3.74
N GLY A 79 -14.17 18.98 -5.02
CA GLY A 79 -13.76 19.81 -6.15
C GLY A 79 -12.24 20.00 -6.32
N LYS A 80 -11.42 19.50 -5.39
CA LYS A 80 -9.96 19.51 -5.50
C LYS A 80 -9.45 18.25 -6.17
N LYS A 81 -8.60 18.40 -7.20
CA LYS A 81 -7.85 17.29 -7.81
C LYS A 81 -6.86 16.72 -6.79
N LEU A 82 -7.01 15.44 -6.47
CA LEU A 82 -6.13 14.71 -5.55
C LEU A 82 -5.07 13.91 -6.30
N ASN A 83 -5.45 13.23 -7.39
CA ASN A 83 -4.56 12.36 -8.13
C ASN A 83 -4.99 12.20 -9.59
N GLU A 84 -4.11 11.68 -10.44
CA GLU A 84 -4.39 11.36 -11.84
C GLU A 84 -3.60 10.12 -12.27
N THR A 85 -4.24 9.28 -13.07
CA THR A 85 -3.62 8.10 -13.69
C THR A 85 -4.11 7.94 -15.13
N LYS A 86 -3.50 7.02 -15.87
CA LYS A 86 -3.84 6.74 -17.26
C LYS A 86 -3.91 5.23 -17.49
N SER A 87 -4.96 4.77 -18.16
CA SER A 87 -5.14 3.35 -18.45
C SER A 87 -4.12 2.82 -19.46
N LYS A 88 -3.75 1.55 -19.31
CA LYS A 88 -2.85 0.79 -20.20
C LYS A 88 -3.64 0.04 -21.28
N ALA A 89 -2.93 -0.72 -22.12
CA ALA A 89 -3.49 -1.48 -23.25
C ALA A 89 -4.59 -2.47 -22.87
N ASP A 90 -4.60 -2.96 -21.63
CA ASP A 90 -5.64 -3.83 -21.09
C ASP A 90 -6.71 -3.06 -20.30
N GLY A 91 -6.60 -1.74 -20.16
CA GLY A 91 -7.49 -0.90 -19.38
C GLY A 91 -7.14 -0.79 -17.89
N THR A 92 -6.01 -1.37 -17.44
CA THR A 92 -5.51 -1.20 -16.06
C THR A 92 -4.82 0.13 -15.83
#